data_AF-A0A6L8T7I5-F1
#
_entry.id   AF-A0A6L8T7I5-F1
#
_cell.length_a   1.000
_cell.length_b   1.000
_cell.length_c   1.000
_cell.angle_alpha   90.00
_cell.angle_beta   90.00
_cell.angle_gamma   90.00
#
_symmetry.space_group_name_H-M   'P 1'
#
loop_
_entity.id
_entity.type
_entity.pdbx_description
1 polymer ?
#
loop_
_entity_poly.entity_id
_entity_poly.type
_entity_poly.pdbx_seq_one_letter_code
_entity_poly.pdbx_strand_id
1 'polypeptide(L)'
;MRAYLVCILDSDNYREPTFLFFKNISDAHEHIKNLILSEMKNSKLWSTKTEINYVDNSDGSDDQILRIDYSFGDGVFYVHTVHEIEVEDQDYICVYHHAYNGVGFYIEKIGSLEECQQQMKTSAINSATDFGVDMKNDGFFEVNNRDSCVDVGEEWHMCDIVQFNVSEILKENESETDISTNIIEPEEKNKSYRHKYTDDVYQTMKCLYEPLYQPINPKDCDHEFVTMEEVMEAVDEMDETDFFEHLCELHGIPCSMVEYLYETAYGSSERKKKSHYILQRRI
;
A
#
# COMPACT_ATOMS: atom_id res chain seq x y z
N MET A 1 1.56 18.26 -3.71
CA MET A 1 2.72 17.35 -3.63
C MET A 1 2.23 15.92 -3.67
N ARG A 2 3.07 14.97 -4.09
CA ARG A 2 2.72 13.54 -4.05
C ARG A 2 3.06 12.98 -2.67
N ALA A 3 2.16 12.18 -2.11
CA ALA A 3 2.33 11.45 -0.87
C ALA A 3 1.69 10.07 -0.99
N TYR A 4 1.99 9.19 -0.03
CA TYR A 4 1.45 7.83 0.02
C TYR A 4 0.68 7.66 1.32
N LEU A 5 -0.60 7.30 1.20
CA LEU A 5 -1.47 7.02 2.33
C LEU A 5 -1.59 5.51 2.50
N VAL A 6 -1.11 5.01 3.64
CA VAL A 6 -1.31 3.64 4.07
C VAL A 6 -2.60 3.56 4.89
N CYS A 7 -3.52 2.70 4.47
CA CYS A 7 -4.75 2.39 5.19
C CYS A 7 -4.67 0.97 5.75
N ILE A 8 -4.95 0.81 7.03
CA ILE A 8 -4.82 -0.45 7.76
C ILE A 8 -6.16 -0.79 8.41
N LEU A 9 -6.65 -2.00 8.16
CA LEU A 9 -7.82 -2.56 8.84
C LEU A 9 -7.51 -3.95 9.38
N ASP A 10 -8.02 -4.25 10.57
CA ASP A 10 -7.95 -5.57 11.19
C ASP A 10 -9.35 -6.07 11.61
N SER A 11 -9.43 -7.34 11.99
CA SER A 11 -10.68 -7.98 12.41
C SER A 11 -11.23 -7.49 13.75
N ASP A 12 -10.44 -6.81 14.58
CA ASP A 12 -10.82 -6.32 15.90
C ASP A 12 -11.38 -4.89 15.85
N ASN A 13 -10.89 -4.05 14.92
CA ASN A 13 -11.10 -2.61 14.84
C ASN A 13 -11.68 -2.16 13.48
N TYR A 14 -12.67 -2.88 12.98
CA TYR A 14 -13.29 -2.66 11.67
C TYR A 14 -13.98 -1.28 11.48
N ARG A 15 -14.25 -0.55 12.57
CA ARG A 15 -14.72 0.86 12.56
C ARG A 15 -13.61 1.90 12.59
N GLU A 16 -12.42 1.50 13.01
CA GLU A 16 -11.35 2.42 13.39
C GLU A 16 -10.09 2.06 12.61
N PRO A 17 -10.10 2.23 11.28
CA PRO A 17 -8.91 2.03 10.46
C PRO A 17 -7.78 2.94 10.92
N THR A 18 -6.55 2.48 10.74
CA THR A 18 -5.35 3.30 10.94
C THR A 18 -4.89 3.89 9.61
N PHE A 19 -4.56 5.18 9.62
CA PHE A 19 -4.10 5.94 8.47
C PHE A 19 -2.72 6.54 8.73
N LEU A 20 -1.77 6.27 7.83
CA LEU A 20 -0.39 6.73 7.94
C LEU A 20 0.06 7.36 6.63
N PHE A 21 0.74 8.51 6.71
CA PHE A 21 1.28 9.19 5.55
C PHE A 21 2.78 8.93 5.41
N PHE A 22 3.22 8.72 4.18
CA PHE A 22 4.62 8.56 3.84
C PHE A 22 4.99 9.44 2.66
N LYS A 23 6.26 9.84 2.63
CA LYS A 23 6.82 10.60 1.51
C LYS A 23 7.05 9.71 0.29
N ASN A 24 7.47 8.46 0.51
CA ASN A 24 7.84 7.51 -0.54
C ASN A 24 7.11 6.16 -0.33
N ILE A 25 6.82 5.46 -1.43
CA ILE A 25 6.23 4.11 -1.39
C ILE A 25 7.17 3.09 -0.73
N SER A 26 8.49 3.24 -0.87
CA SER A 26 9.49 2.37 -0.23
C SER A 26 9.31 2.36 1.29
N ASP A 27 9.14 3.56 1.87
CA ASP A 27 9.05 3.77 3.30
C ASP A 27 7.72 3.23 3.83
N ALA A 28 6.63 3.45 3.07
CA ALA A 28 5.32 2.86 3.33
C ALA A 28 5.36 1.32 3.32
N HIS A 29 6.01 0.72 2.31
CA HIS A 29 6.12 -0.73 2.19
C HIS A 29 7.00 -1.33 3.28
N GLU A 30 8.13 -0.71 3.59
CA GLU A 30 9.01 -1.13 4.69
C GLU A 30 8.30 -1.04 6.04
N HIS A 31 7.52 0.02 6.27
CA HIS A 31 6.70 0.14 7.47
C HIS A 31 5.70 -1.02 7.59
N ILE A 32 4.96 -1.32 6.52
CA ILE A 32 4.01 -2.45 6.47
C ILE A 32 4.74 -3.77 6.76
N LYS A 33 5.90 -3.99 6.15
CA LYS A 33 6.72 -5.19 6.40
C LYS A 33 7.10 -5.32 7.87
N ASN A 34 7.60 -4.24 8.47
CA ASN A 34 8.00 -4.22 9.86
C ASN A 34 6.81 -4.45 10.80
N LEU A 35 5.64 -3.91 10.48
CA LEU A 35 4.40 -4.15 11.23
C LEU A 35 4.01 -5.63 11.18
N ILE A 36 3.94 -6.22 9.98
CA ILE A 36 3.62 -7.64 9.79
C ILE A 36 4.64 -8.54 10.54
N LEU A 37 5.94 -8.25 10.42
CA LEU A 37 6.99 -9.01 11.12
C LEU A 37 6.90 -8.87 12.65
N SER A 38 6.53 -7.69 13.14
CA SER A 38 6.31 -7.44 14.56
C SER A 38 5.10 -8.24 15.07
N GLU A 39 3.99 -8.19 14.36
CA GLU A 39 2.79 -8.97 14.67
C GLU A 39 3.06 -10.46 14.63
N MET A 40 3.80 -10.95 13.63
CA MET A 40 4.26 -12.35 13.57
C MET A 40 5.06 -12.76 14.80
N LYS A 41 6.00 -11.91 15.25
CA LYS A 41 6.83 -12.21 16.43
C LYS A 41 6.01 -12.22 17.71
N ASN A 42 5.01 -11.35 17.80
CA ASN A 42 4.17 -11.18 18.98
C ASN A 42 3.00 -12.17 19.03
N SER A 43 2.54 -12.63 17.87
CA SER A 43 1.51 -13.65 17.79
C SER A 43 2.11 -14.98 18.23
N LYS A 44 1.56 -15.57 19.29
CA LYS A 44 1.74 -17.00 19.58
C LYS A 44 1.05 -17.88 18.53
N LEU A 45 0.49 -17.26 17.49
CA LEU A 45 -0.37 -17.78 16.44
C LEU A 45 0.42 -18.08 15.17
N TRP A 46 1.72 -18.42 15.28
CA TRP A 46 2.40 -19.14 14.21
C TRP A 46 1.74 -20.51 14.03
N SER A 47 0.61 -20.48 13.33
CA SER A 47 -0.14 -21.62 12.88
C SER A 47 0.35 -21.95 11.48
N THR A 48 0.22 -23.20 11.08
CA THR A 48 0.49 -23.68 9.72
C THR A 48 -0.45 -23.07 8.66
N LYS A 49 -1.27 -22.07 9.02
CA LYS A 49 -2.25 -21.40 8.17
C LYS A 49 -1.97 -19.90 8.03
N THR A 50 -0.75 -19.44 8.33
CA THR A 50 -0.39 -18.04 8.06
C THR A 50 -0.36 -17.82 6.56
N GLU A 51 -1.14 -16.87 6.08
CA GLU A 51 -1.23 -16.51 4.67
C GLU A 51 -0.93 -15.01 4.55
N ILE A 52 -0.03 -14.64 3.62
CA ILE A 52 0.26 -13.25 3.26
C ILE A 52 0.16 -13.19 1.76
N ASN A 53 -0.77 -12.40 1.26
CA ASN A 53 -1.08 -12.29 -0.14
C ASN A 53 -0.87 -10.84 -0.58
N TYR A 54 -0.01 -10.65 -1.56
CA TYR A 54 0.03 -9.42 -2.33
C TYR A 54 -1.09 -9.53 -3.37
N VAL A 55 -2.05 -8.60 -3.32
CA VAL A 55 -3.28 -8.70 -4.09
C VAL A 55 -3.27 -7.63 -5.16
N ASP A 56 -3.67 -8.00 -6.38
CA ASP A 56 -3.99 -7.01 -7.43
C ASP A 56 -5.10 -6.08 -6.95
N ASN A 57 -5.09 -4.83 -7.44
CA ASN A 57 -6.20 -3.90 -7.18
C ASN A 57 -7.51 -4.54 -7.66
N SER A 58 -8.29 -5.03 -6.71
CA SER A 58 -9.55 -5.71 -6.96
C SER A 58 -10.74 -4.74 -6.93
N ASP A 59 -10.50 -3.53 -6.43
CA ASP A 59 -11.51 -2.48 -6.30
C ASP A 59 -11.62 -1.55 -7.51
N GLY A 60 -10.68 -1.65 -8.46
CA GLY A 60 -10.66 -0.82 -9.67
C GLY A 60 -10.29 0.63 -9.43
N SER A 61 -9.74 0.97 -8.26
CA SER A 61 -9.19 2.30 -7.98
C SER A 61 -7.84 2.50 -8.69
N ASP A 62 -7.68 3.65 -9.32
CA ASP A 62 -6.44 4.05 -10.02
C ASP A 62 -5.36 4.53 -9.04
N ASP A 63 -5.77 4.94 -7.82
CA ASP A 63 -4.90 5.50 -6.79
C ASP A 63 -4.29 4.45 -5.86
N GLN A 64 -4.91 3.27 -5.71
CA GLN A 64 -4.29 2.16 -4.98
C GLN A 64 -3.10 1.62 -5.77
N ILE A 65 -1.96 1.45 -5.14
CA ILE A 65 -0.74 0.95 -5.80
C ILE A 65 -0.22 -0.34 -5.17
N LEU A 66 -0.66 -0.65 -3.96
CA LEU A 66 -0.31 -1.86 -3.23
C LEU A 66 -1.46 -2.28 -2.33
N ARG A 67 -1.72 -3.58 -2.28
CA ARG A 67 -2.59 -4.21 -1.30
C ARG A 67 -1.94 -5.49 -0.77
N ILE A 68 -1.94 -5.63 0.55
CA ILE A 68 -1.45 -6.82 1.25
C ILE A 68 -2.55 -7.30 2.19
N ASP A 69 -3.07 -8.48 1.92
CA ASP A 69 -4.05 -9.18 2.76
C ASP A 69 -3.32 -10.29 3.51
N TYR A 70 -3.45 -10.35 4.83
CA TYR A 70 -2.82 -11.41 5.61
C TYR A 70 -3.66 -11.88 6.79
N SER A 71 -3.38 -13.11 7.24
CA SER A 71 -4.09 -13.79 8.31
C SER A 71 -3.15 -14.69 9.11
N PHE A 72 -3.34 -14.75 10.43
CA PHE A 72 -2.61 -15.66 11.32
C PHE A 72 -3.45 -16.86 11.78
N GLY A 73 -4.63 -17.09 11.18
CA GLY A 73 -5.49 -18.22 11.51
C GLY A 73 -6.98 -17.94 11.25
N ASP A 74 -7.80 -18.95 11.55
CA ASP A 74 -9.22 -18.93 11.19
C ASP A 74 -9.96 -17.74 11.81
N GLY A 75 -10.54 -16.89 10.96
CA GLY A 75 -11.41 -15.77 11.36
C GLY A 75 -10.70 -14.46 11.71
N VAL A 76 -9.37 -14.40 11.58
CA VAL A 76 -8.57 -13.16 11.76
C VAL A 76 -8.11 -12.68 10.39
N PHE A 77 -8.27 -11.40 10.11
CA PHE A 77 -7.78 -10.78 8.88
C PHE A 77 -7.11 -9.46 9.17
N TYR A 78 -6.20 -9.09 8.28
CA TYR A 78 -5.54 -7.80 8.22
C TYR A 78 -5.45 -7.39 6.75
N VAL A 79 -5.75 -6.13 6.47
CA VAL A 79 -5.69 -5.56 5.12
C VAL A 79 -4.95 -4.24 5.18
N HIS A 80 -3.83 -4.17 4.46
CA HIS A 80 -3.05 -2.96 4.27
C HIS A 80 -3.12 -2.53 2.81
N THR A 81 -3.61 -1.32 2.54
CA THR A 81 -3.56 -0.72 1.21
C THR A 81 -2.65 0.50 1.23
N VAL A 82 -2.02 0.79 0.09
CA VAL A 82 -1.26 2.02 -0.14
C VAL A 82 -1.87 2.75 -1.31
N HIS A 83 -2.17 4.02 -1.09
CA HIS A 83 -2.76 4.92 -2.09
C HIS A 83 -1.79 6.05 -2.42
N GLU A 84 -1.52 6.28 -3.70
CA GLU A 84 -0.83 7.49 -4.16
C GLU A 84 -1.84 8.64 -4.23
N ILE A 85 -1.50 9.76 -3.57
CA ILE A 85 -2.38 10.92 -3.50
C ILE A 85 -1.64 12.22 -3.84
N GLU A 86 -2.37 13.15 -4.47
CA GLU A 86 -1.94 14.53 -4.67
C GLU A 86 -2.57 15.42 -3.60
N VAL A 87 -1.74 16.03 -2.75
CA VAL A 87 -2.16 16.78 -1.54
C VAL A 87 -1.35 18.06 -1.32
N GLU A 88 -1.95 19.07 -0.72
CA GLU A 88 -1.30 20.25 -0.15
C GLU A 88 -1.26 20.17 1.39
N ASP A 89 -0.36 20.92 2.03
CA ASP A 89 -0.30 20.94 3.50
C ASP A 89 -1.64 21.38 4.09
N GLN A 90 -2.09 20.68 5.14
CA GLN A 90 -3.38 20.87 5.79
C GLN A 90 -4.60 20.41 4.99
N ASP A 91 -4.44 19.78 3.84
CA ASP A 91 -5.56 19.12 3.15
C ASP A 91 -6.19 18.05 4.03
N TYR A 92 -7.49 17.88 3.84
CA TYR A 92 -8.27 16.79 4.39
C TYR A 92 -8.55 15.76 3.30
N ILE A 93 -8.59 14.50 3.71
CA ILE A 93 -8.89 13.37 2.84
C ILE A 93 -10.08 12.64 3.43
N CYS A 94 -11.14 12.48 2.65
CA CYS A 94 -12.28 11.61 2.93
C CYS A 94 -11.98 10.22 2.36
N VAL A 95 -11.75 9.26 3.25
CA VAL A 95 -11.48 7.87 2.91
C VAL A 95 -12.72 7.05 3.21
N TYR A 96 -13.26 6.37 2.21
CA TYR A 96 -14.31 5.40 2.40
C TYR A 96 -13.70 4.02 2.62
N HIS A 97 -14.30 3.22 3.52
CA HIS A 97 -14.03 1.80 3.59
C HIS A 97 -15.28 0.97 3.88
N HIS A 98 -15.22 -0.32 3.53
CA HIS A 98 -16.21 -1.29 3.97
C HIS A 98 -15.53 -2.53 4.57
N ALA A 99 -16.28 -3.28 5.38
CA ALA A 99 -15.81 -4.48 6.04
C ALA A 99 -16.89 -5.58 6.08
N TYR A 100 -16.45 -6.82 6.31
CA TYR A 100 -17.18 -8.11 6.38
C TYR A 100 -17.28 -8.92 5.08
N ASN A 101 -17.92 -8.45 4.01
CA ASN A 101 -17.96 -9.18 2.71
C ASN A 101 -16.83 -8.71 1.79
N GLY A 102 -15.63 -8.69 2.35
CA GLY A 102 -14.46 -8.05 1.77
C GLY A 102 -14.06 -6.81 2.56
N VAL A 103 -12.91 -6.27 2.20
CA VAL A 103 -12.41 -5.00 2.71
C VAL A 103 -11.88 -4.22 1.53
N GLY A 104 -12.24 -2.95 1.44
CA GLY A 104 -11.76 -2.05 0.40
C GLY A 104 -11.66 -0.64 0.94
N PHE A 105 -10.61 0.08 0.54
CA PHE A 105 -10.38 1.49 0.87
C PHE A 105 -10.43 2.31 -0.41
N TYR A 106 -11.06 3.48 -0.35
CA TYR A 106 -11.24 4.36 -1.50
C TYR A 106 -11.08 5.81 -1.08
N ILE A 107 -10.33 6.57 -1.87
CA ILE A 107 -10.21 8.01 -1.67
C ILE A 107 -11.37 8.71 -2.38
N GLU A 108 -12.37 9.18 -1.62
CA GLU A 108 -13.53 9.83 -2.22
C GLU A 108 -13.31 11.32 -2.50
N LYS A 109 -12.54 12.00 -1.65
CA LYS A 109 -12.29 13.44 -1.78
C LYS A 109 -11.01 13.85 -1.08
N ILE A 110 -10.27 14.73 -1.73
CA ILE A 110 -9.16 15.50 -1.15
C ILE A 110 -9.52 16.99 -1.29
N GLY A 111 -9.26 17.77 -0.24
CA GLY A 111 -9.41 19.22 -0.26
C GLY A 111 -9.71 19.78 1.12
N SER A 112 -10.62 20.76 1.20
CA SER A 112 -10.99 21.38 2.47
C SER A 112 -11.81 20.44 3.37
N LEU A 113 -11.83 20.74 4.68
CA LEU A 113 -12.64 19.99 5.66
C LEU A 113 -14.12 20.00 5.28
N GLU A 114 -14.65 21.14 4.83
CA GLU A 114 -16.06 21.28 4.45
C GLU A 114 -16.41 20.41 3.24
N GLU A 115 -15.52 20.37 2.24
CA GLU A 115 -15.70 19.50 1.07
C GLU A 115 -15.67 18.02 1.45
N CYS A 116 -14.75 17.61 2.33
CA CYS A 116 -14.67 16.23 2.80
C CYS A 116 -15.89 15.86 3.65
N GLN A 117 -16.38 16.75 4.51
CA GLN A 117 -17.59 16.53 5.29
C GLN A 117 -18.83 16.40 4.39
N GLN A 118 -18.92 17.21 3.34
CA GLN A 118 -20.01 17.13 2.39
C GLN A 118 -19.94 15.85 1.56
N GLN A 119 -18.75 15.41 1.17
CA GLN A 119 -18.55 14.13 0.48
C GLN A 119 -18.93 12.95 1.38
N MET A 120 -18.37 12.88 2.60
CA MET A 120 -18.68 11.85 3.61
C MET A 120 -20.19 11.72 3.84
N LYS A 121 -20.88 12.85 4.05
CA LYS A 121 -22.34 12.87 4.23
C LYS A 121 -23.07 12.35 2.99
N THR A 122 -22.58 12.68 1.79
CA THR A 122 -23.17 12.22 0.53
C THR A 122 -22.98 10.72 0.37
N SER A 123 -21.80 10.18 0.67
CA SER A 123 -21.51 8.75 0.65
C SER A 123 -22.40 7.99 1.63
N ALA A 124 -22.48 8.43 2.89
CA ALA A 124 -23.37 7.82 3.89
C ALA A 124 -24.84 7.80 3.43
N ILE A 125 -25.35 8.92 2.90
CA ILE A 125 -26.72 9.00 2.37
C ILE A 125 -26.93 8.02 1.21
N ASN A 126 -25.96 7.90 0.30
CA ASN A 126 -26.02 6.98 -0.83
C ASN A 126 -26.05 5.54 -0.34
N SER A 127 -25.10 5.12 0.52
CA SER A 127 -25.07 3.78 1.12
C SER A 127 -26.39 3.45 1.82
N ALA A 128 -26.88 4.35 2.69
CA ALA A 128 -28.14 4.10 3.38
C ALA A 128 -29.34 4.00 2.42
N THR A 129 -29.34 4.77 1.32
CA THR A 129 -30.40 4.68 0.30
C THR A 129 -30.32 3.37 -0.48
N ASP A 130 -29.12 2.99 -0.92
CA ASP A 130 -28.88 1.81 -1.76
C ASP A 130 -29.22 0.51 -1.02
N PHE A 131 -28.96 0.47 0.29
CA PHE A 131 -29.26 -0.68 1.15
C PHE A 131 -30.57 -0.56 1.94
N GLY A 132 -31.31 0.54 1.80
CA GLY A 132 -32.62 0.73 2.44
C GLY A 132 -32.56 0.89 3.97
N VAL A 133 -31.48 1.46 4.49
CA VAL A 133 -31.29 1.76 5.92
C VAL A 133 -32.14 2.96 6.35
N ASP A 134 -32.78 2.86 7.51
CA ASP A 134 -33.53 3.98 8.10
C ASP A 134 -32.56 5.02 8.71
N MET A 135 -32.34 6.12 7.98
CA MET A 135 -31.46 7.23 8.40
C MET A 135 -31.89 7.95 9.69
N LYS A 136 -33.07 7.63 10.26
CA LYS A 136 -33.50 8.16 11.56
C LYS A 136 -33.07 7.28 12.74
N ASN A 137 -32.55 6.08 12.46
CA ASN A 137 -32.10 5.15 13.47
C ASN A 137 -30.60 5.34 13.67
N ASP A 138 -30.23 5.97 14.79
CA ASP A 138 -28.84 6.23 15.18
C ASP A 138 -28.03 4.96 15.43
N GLY A 139 -28.68 3.79 15.58
CA GLY A 139 -27.98 2.51 15.65
C GLY A 139 -27.52 1.94 14.31
N PHE A 140 -28.02 2.47 13.18
CA PHE A 140 -27.65 2.01 11.83
C PHE A 140 -27.11 3.12 10.92
N PHE A 141 -27.30 4.38 11.29
CA PHE A 141 -26.88 5.53 10.50
C PHE A 141 -26.32 6.62 11.41
N GLU A 142 -25.00 6.79 11.37
CA GLU A 142 -24.26 7.79 12.13
C GLU A 142 -23.47 8.67 11.18
N VAL A 143 -23.59 10.00 11.33
CA VAL A 143 -22.77 10.97 10.60
C VAL A 143 -22.27 12.01 11.61
N ASN A 144 -20.98 11.97 11.91
CA ASN A 144 -20.32 12.89 12.82
C ASN A 144 -19.54 13.95 12.03
N ASN A 145 -18.67 14.69 12.71
CA ASN A 145 -17.85 15.73 12.09
C ASN A 145 -16.64 15.18 11.32
N ARG A 146 -16.22 13.96 11.61
CA ARG A 146 -14.97 13.37 11.12
C ARG A 146 -15.13 11.95 10.60
N ASP A 147 -16.20 11.29 10.95
CA ASP A 147 -16.49 9.93 10.54
C ASP A 147 -18.00 9.74 10.30
N SER A 148 -18.33 8.69 9.55
CA SER A 148 -19.71 8.20 9.42
C SER A 148 -19.73 6.68 9.38
N CYS A 149 -20.83 6.11 9.87
CA CYS A 149 -21.08 4.68 9.85
C CYS A 149 -22.48 4.41 9.32
N VAL A 150 -22.59 3.53 8.32
CA VAL A 150 -23.84 2.97 7.85
C VAL A 150 -23.77 1.44 8.01
N ASP A 151 -24.50 0.94 9.00
CA ASP A 151 -24.64 -0.50 9.24
C ASP A 151 -25.80 -1.03 8.38
N VAL A 152 -25.47 -1.85 7.38
CA VAL A 152 -26.46 -2.46 6.48
C VAL A 152 -26.87 -3.86 6.94
N GLY A 153 -26.42 -4.27 8.12
CA GLY A 153 -26.70 -5.56 8.77
C GLY A 153 -25.68 -6.65 8.43
N GLU A 154 -25.23 -6.73 7.19
CA GLU A 154 -24.21 -7.71 6.75
C GLU A 154 -22.80 -7.11 6.62
N GLU A 155 -22.71 -5.80 6.36
CA GLU A 155 -21.46 -5.06 6.22
C GLU A 155 -21.61 -3.67 6.83
N TRP A 156 -20.48 -3.04 7.11
CA TRP A 156 -20.43 -1.65 7.51
C TRP A 156 -19.81 -0.82 6.40
N HIS A 157 -20.44 0.30 6.09
CA HIS A 157 -19.96 1.30 5.15
C HIS A 157 -19.54 2.54 5.93
N MET A 158 -18.27 2.86 5.85
CA MET A 158 -17.61 3.85 6.68
C MET A 158 -17.00 4.94 5.82
N CYS A 159 -16.89 6.13 6.38
CA CYS A 159 -16.05 7.19 5.82
C CYS A 159 -15.34 7.88 6.97
N ASP A 160 -14.05 8.13 6.81
CA ASP A 160 -13.18 8.81 7.77
C ASP A 160 -12.54 10.04 7.11
N ILE A 161 -12.45 11.15 7.84
CA ILE A 161 -11.82 12.38 7.40
C ILE A 161 -10.50 12.58 8.15
N VAL A 162 -9.41 12.25 7.49
CA VAL A 162 -8.04 12.43 7.99
C VAL A 162 -7.44 13.74 7.48
N GLN A 163 -6.48 14.28 8.22
CA GLN A 163 -5.76 15.50 7.83
C GLN A 163 -4.32 15.13 7.43
N PHE A 164 -3.88 15.62 6.27
CA PHE A 164 -2.50 15.53 5.86
C PHE A 164 -1.71 16.71 6.43
N ASN A 165 -0.58 16.41 7.07
CA ASN A 165 0.36 17.41 7.56
C ASN A 165 1.73 17.13 6.95
N VAL A 166 2.27 18.06 6.15
CA VAL A 166 3.58 17.90 5.51
C VAL A 166 4.69 17.66 6.54
N SER A 167 4.56 18.25 7.73
CA SER A 167 5.54 18.07 8.80
C SER A 167 5.64 16.62 9.31
N GLU A 168 4.61 15.79 9.15
CA GLU A 168 4.63 14.39 9.60
C GLU A 168 5.56 13.56 8.72
N ILE A 169 5.53 13.76 7.41
CA ILE A 169 6.37 13.03 6.45
C ILE A 169 7.76 13.64 6.25
N LEU A 170 8.00 14.87 6.73
CA LEU A 170 9.32 15.49 6.70
C LEU A 170 10.17 15.12 7.93
N LYS A 171 9.55 14.84 9.08
CA LYS A 171 10.25 14.49 10.35
C LYS A 171 11.06 13.20 10.28
N GLU A 172 10.67 12.25 9.44
CA GLU A 172 11.39 10.98 9.26
C GLU A 172 12.84 11.19 8.76
N ASN A 173 13.16 12.35 8.18
CA ASN A 173 14.52 12.67 7.71
C ASN A 173 15.43 13.30 8.79
N GLU A 174 14.91 13.71 9.95
CA GLU A 174 15.70 14.43 10.98
C GLU A 174 16.13 13.53 12.16
N SER A 175 15.61 12.30 12.28
CA SER A 175 15.95 11.40 13.41
C SER A 175 17.15 10.47 13.18
N GLU A 176 17.78 10.47 12.00
CA GLU A 176 18.97 9.65 11.71
C GLU A 176 20.31 10.40 11.65
N THR A 177 20.35 11.69 11.97
CA THR A 177 21.61 12.42 12.12
C THR A 177 21.85 12.80 13.57
N ASP A 178 22.32 11.85 14.38
CA ASP A 178 23.32 12.08 15.43
C ASP A 178 23.48 10.83 16.31
N ILE A 179 24.41 9.93 15.95
CA ILE A 179 25.55 9.52 16.82
C ILE A 179 26.69 9.04 15.91
N SER A 180 27.70 9.88 15.75
CA SER A 180 29.00 9.51 15.22
C SER A 180 29.70 8.48 16.13
N THR A 181 30.09 7.33 15.56
CA THR A 181 31.38 6.71 15.91
C THR A 181 32.11 6.37 14.62
N ASN A 182 33.15 7.15 14.34
CA ASN A 182 34.11 6.94 13.26
C ASN A 182 34.71 5.54 13.34
N ILE A 183 34.31 4.66 12.43
CA ILE A 183 35.16 3.59 11.91
C ILE A 183 35.31 3.90 10.42
N ILE A 184 36.48 4.40 10.06
CA ILE A 184 36.85 4.63 8.66
C ILE A 184 37.13 3.25 8.07
N GLU A 185 36.14 2.67 7.39
CA GLU A 185 36.40 1.61 6.43
C GLU A 185 37.00 2.23 5.15
N PRO A 186 37.94 1.54 4.47
CA PRO A 186 38.65 2.13 3.34
C PRO A 186 37.68 2.34 2.18
N GLU A 187 37.68 3.55 1.61
CA GLU A 187 36.96 3.91 0.39
C GLU A 187 37.17 2.84 -0.70
N GLU A 188 36.13 2.01 -0.91
CA GLU A 188 36.02 1.28 -2.16
C GLU A 188 35.75 2.28 -3.27
N LYS A 189 36.56 2.18 -4.32
CA LYS A 189 36.54 3.07 -5.47
C LYS A 189 35.14 3.06 -6.09
N ASN A 190 34.42 4.16 -5.95
CA ASN A 190 33.23 4.49 -6.72
C ASN A 190 33.52 4.34 -8.22
N LYS A 191 33.22 3.16 -8.77
CA LYS A 191 32.87 3.04 -10.18
C LYS A 191 31.53 3.73 -10.30
N SER A 192 31.52 4.90 -10.95
CA SER A 192 30.30 5.54 -11.43
C SER A 192 29.65 4.60 -12.47
N TYR A 193 28.95 3.57 -12.02
CA TYR A 193 27.92 2.94 -12.84
C TYR A 193 26.83 3.98 -13.03
N ARG A 194 26.66 4.45 -14.26
CA ARG A 194 25.46 5.21 -14.62
C ARG A 194 24.35 4.18 -14.70
N HIS A 195 23.61 4.04 -13.61
CA HIS A 195 22.39 3.26 -13.60
C HIS A 195 21.37 3.84 -14.59
N LYS A 196 20.53 2.98 -15.17
CA LYS A 196 19.52 3.33 -16.18
C LYS A 196 18.43 4.25 -15.64
N TYR A 197 18.05 4.09 -14.37
CA TYR A 197 17.00 4.88 -13.70
C TYR A 197 17.53 5.74 -12.55
N THR A 198 16.65 6.51 -11.90
CA THR A 198 16.97 7.26 -10.68
C THR A 198 17.11 6.34 -9.47
N ASP A 199 17.87 6.79 -8.47
CA ASP A 199 18.09 6.01 -7.23
C ASP A 199 16.75 5.65 -6.53
N ASP A 200 15.76 6.56 -6.54
CA ASP A 200 14.42 6.31 -5.98
C ASP A 200 13.69 5.12 -6.64
N VAL A 201 13.88 4.95 -7.95
CA VAL A 201 13.29 3.83 -8.70
C VAL A 201 13.94 2.52 -8.27
N TYR A 202 15.27 2.49 -8.16
CA TYR A 202 15.97 1.29 -7.70
C TYR A 202 15.68 0.95 -6.25
N GLN A 203 15.59 1.95 -5.37
CA GLN A 203 15.23 1.73 -3.98
C GLN A 203 13.81 1.15 -3.87
N THR A 204 12.87 1.67 -4.66
CA THR A 204 11.53 1.08 -4.73
C THR A 204 11.60 -0.35 -5.26
N MET A 205 12.27 -0.61 -6.39
CA MET A 205 12.43 -1.96 -6.95
C MET A 205 13.03 -2.94 -5.93
N LYS A 206 14.03 -2.51 -5.17
CA LYS A 206 14.65 -3.28 -4.09
C LYS A 206 13.64 -3.68 -3.01
N CYS A 207 12.86 -2.71 -2.51
CA CYS A 207 11.83 -2.98 -1.53
C CYS A 207 10.83 -4.03 -2.03
N LEU A 208 10.51 -4.03 -3.32
CA LEU A 208 9.51 -4.94 -3.90
C LEU A 208 10.08 -6.32 -4.23
N TYR A 209 11.35 -6.38 -4.65
CA TYR A 209 12.06 -7.62 -4.94
C TYR A 209 12.34 -8.47 -3.69
N GLU A 210 12.33 -7.86 -2.51
CA GLU A 210 12.43 -8.55 -1.22
C GLU A 210 11.04 -8.75 -0.57
N PRO A 211 10.05 -9.43 -1.17
CA PRO A 211 8.76 -9.62 -0.51
C PRO A 211 8.93 -10.40 0.80
N LEU A 212 7.96 -10.30 1.70
CA LEU A 212 7.94 -10.97 3.02
C LEU A 212 8.08 -12.50 2.95
N TYR A 213 8.02 -13.09 1.76
CA TYR A 213 8.27 -14.50 1.49
C TYR A 213 9.77 -14.83 1.68
N GLN A 214 10.17 -15.03 2.93
CA GLN A 214 11.17 -16.07 3.21
C GLN A 214 10.41 -17.36 3.50
N PRO A 215 10.52 -18.41 2.68
CA PRO A 215 9.98 -19.69 3.07
C PRO A 215 10.62 -20.12 4.39
N ILE A 216 9.79 -20.71 5.23
CA ILE A 216 10.02 -21.07 6.64
C ILE A 216 11.20 -22.05 6.80
N ASN A 217 11.77 -22.54 5.70
CA ASN A 217 12.92 -23.41 5.65
C ASN A 217 13.90 -22.94 4.56
N PRO A 218 15.14 -22.53 4.90
CA PRO A 218 16.19 -22.22 3.93
C PRO A 218 16.56 -23.39 3.00
N LYS A 219 16.04 -24.59 3.26
CA LYS A 219 16.26 -25.82 2.48
C LYS A 219 15.21 -26.09 1.40
N ASP A 220 14.13 -25.31 1.37
CA ASP A 220 13.03 -25.47 0.41
C ASP A 220 13.12 -24.47 -0.76
N CYS A 221 14.13 -23.60 -0.78
CA CYS A 221 14.51 -22.78 -1.93
C CYS A 221 15.69 -23.41 -2.67
N ASP A 222 15.43 -23.97 -3.85
CA ASP A 222 16.47 -24.25 -4.86
C ASP A 222 16.85 -22.97 -5.67
N HIS A 223 16.36 -21.80 -5.25
CA HIS A 223 16.69 -20.54 -5.90
C HIS A 223 18.01 -19.99 -5.35
N GLU A 224 19.00 -19.79 -6.23
CA GLU A 224 20.18 -18.99 -5.94
C GLU A 224 19.72 -17.63 -5.40
N PHE A 225 20.26 -17.21 -4.26
CA PHE A 225 20.05 -15.86 -3.74
C PHE A 225 20.66 -14.87 -4.73
N VAL A 226 19.83 -14.32 -5.62
CA VAL A 226 20.22 -13.21 -6.50
C VAL A 226 20.35 -11.98 -5.63
N THR A 227 21.52 -11.37 -5.63
CA THR A 227 21.80 -10.13 -4.92
C THR A 227 21.10 -8.95 -5.59
N MET A 228 20.81 -7.90 -4.84
CA MET A 228 20.21 -6.69 -5.43
C MET A 228 21.11 -6.05 -6.49
N GLU A 229 22.43 -6.18 -6.38
CA GLU A 229 23.36 -5.72 -7.42
C GLU A 229 23.15 -6.51 -8.72
N GLU A 230 23.01 -7.83 -8.65
CA GLU A 230 22.72 -8.68 -9.81
C GLU A 230 21.33 -8.39 -10.41
N VAL A 231 20.33 -8.07 -9.57
CA VAL A 231 19.01 -7.60 -10.06
C VAL A 231 19.15 -6.28 -10.79
N MET A 232 19.86 -5.30 -10.23
CA MET A 232 20.07 -3.99 -10.84
C MET A 232 20.87 -4.08 -12.15
N GLU A 233 21.89 -4.92 -12.20
CA GLU A 233 22.65 -5.19 -13.44
C GLU A 233 21.75 -5.84 -14.50
N ALA A 234 20.94 -6.83 -14.12
CA ALA A 234 19.96 -7.44 -15.03
C ALA A 234 18.94 -6.42 -15.54
N VAL A 235 18.42 -5.55 -14.68
CA VAL A 235 17.50 -4.46 -15.03
C VAL A 235 18.12 -3.49 -16.04
N ASP A 236 19.40 -3.19 -15.89
CA ASP A 236 20.13 -2.31 -16.81
C ASP A 236 20.33 -2.96 -18.18
N GLU A 237 20.42 -4.30 -18.24
CA GLU A 237 20.58 -5.08 -19.47
C GLU A 237 19.25 -5.47 -20.17
N MET A 238 18.15 -5.58 -19.43
CA MET A 238 16.84 -6.03 -19.94
C MET A 238 16.10 -4.94 -20.75
N ASP A 239 15.28 -5.39 -21.70
CA ASP A 239 14.23 -4.58 -22.33
C ASP A 239 13.27 -4.08 -21.23
N GLU A 240 12.68 -2.89 -21.42
CA GLU A 240 11.72 -2.29 -20.53
C GLU A 240 10.59 -3.26 -20.15
N THR A 241 10.04 -4.03 -21.10
CA THR A 241 8.92 -4.95 -20.80
C THR A 241 9.34 -6.21 -20.06
N ASP A 242 10.50 -6.77 -20.37
CA ASP A 242 10.89 -8.11 -19.92
C ASP A 242 11.11 -8.18 -18.40
N PHE A 243 11.67 -7.12 -17.81
CA PHE A 243 11.91 -7.07 -16.36
C PHE A 243 10.60 -6.92 -15.57
N PHE A 244 9.69 -6.07 -16.05
CA PHE A 244 8.41 -5.86 -15.37
C PHE A 244 7.51 -7.09 -15.47
N GLU A 245 7.53 -7.81 -16.59
CA GLU A 245 6.89 -9.13 -16.71
C GLU A 245 7.51 -10.13 -15.72
N HIS A 246 8.84 -10.12 -15.56
CA HIS A 246 9.55 -10.96 -14.58
C HIS A 246 9.11 -10.69 -13.13
N LEU A 247 8.95 -9.42 -12.74
CA LEU A 247 8.46 -9.04 -11.41
C LEU A 247 7.06 -9.60 -11.11
N CYS A 248 6.14 -9.53 -12.08
CA CYS A 248 4.81 -10.12 -11.94
C CYS A 248 4.85 -11.66 -11.87
N GLU A 249 5.53 -12.30 -12.82
CA GLU A 249 5.46 -13.76 -13.00
C GLU A 249 6.25 -14.54 -11.95
N LEU A 250 7.44 -14.07 -11.57
CA LEU A 250 8.37 -14.84 -10.74
C LEU A 250 8.38 -14.40 -9.28
N HIS A 251 8.07 -13.12 -9.02
CA HIS A 251 8.07 -12.58 -7.66
C HIS A 251 6.66 -12.35 -7.10
N GLY A 252 5.62 -12.63 -7.91
CA GLY A 252 4.22 -12.50 -7.48
C GLY A 252 3.83 -11.05 -7.14
N ILE A 253 4.53 -10.06 -7.72
CA ILE A 253 4.25 -8.66 -7.49
C ILE A 253 2.98 -8.28 -8.26
N PRO A 254 2.02 -7.56 -7.65
CA PRO A 254 0.79 -7.15 -8.30
C PRO A 254 1.02 -6.31 -9.56
N CYS A 255 0.12 -6.42 -10.54
CA CYS A 255 0.21 -5.68 -11.79
C CYS A 255 0.16 -4.16 -11.55
N SER A 256 -0.68 -3.69 -10.61
CA SER A 256 -0.79 -2.25 -10.27
C SER A 256 0.54 -1.68 -9.79
N MET A 257 1.27 -2.45 -8.98
CA MET A 257 2.59 -2.07 -8.48
C MET A 257 3.65 -2.05 -9.59
N VAL A 258 3.58 -3.00 -10.53
CA VAL A 258 4.48 -3.03 -11.69
C VAL A 258 4.18 -1.88 -12.66
N GLU A 259 2.91 -1.58 -12.90
CA GLU A 259 2.48 -0.42 -13.70
C GLU A 259 2.98 0.89 -13.07
N TYR A 260 2.85 1.04 -11.75
CA TYR A 260 3.39 2.17 -11.00
C TYR A 260 4.91 2.33 -11.19
N LEU A 261 5.68 1.25 -11.11
CA LEU A 261 7.13 1.29 -11.32
C LEU A 261 7.47 1.70 -12.75
N TYR A 262 6.76 1.15 -13.74
CA TYR A 262 6.94 1.51 -15.14
C TYR A 262 6.70 3.01 -15.35
N GLU A 263 5.60 3.55 -14.80
CA GLU A 263 5.29 4.98 -14.89
C GLU A 263 6.29 5.86 -14.18
N THR A 264 6.82 5.42 -13.04
CA THR A 264 7.84 6.16 -12.29
C THR A 264 9.15 6.22 -13.07
N ALA A 265 9.54 5.13 -13.75
CA ALA A 265 10.77 5.05 -14.53
C ALA A 265 10.68 5.75 -15.90
N TYR A 266 9.53 5.66 -16.57
CA TYR A 266 9.37 6.04 -17.99
C TYR A 266 8.34 7.16 -18.24
N GLY A 267 7.57 7.55 -17.22
CA GLY A 267 6.42 8.45 -17.34
C GLY A 267 5.15 7.72 -17.80
N SER A 268 4.02 8.43 -17.73
CA SER A 268 2.73 7.88 -18.15
C SER A 268 2.73 7.58 -19.66
N SER A 269 2.58 6.32 -20.03
CA SER A 269 2.51 5.93 -21.44
C SER A 269 1.09 6.13 -22.00
N GLU A 270 0.96 6.42 -23.30
CA GLU A 270 -0.35 6.38 -23.98
C GLU A 270 -1.01 4.98 -23.93
N ARG A 271 -0.28 3.93 -23.50
CA ARG A 271 -0.83 2.59 -23.29
C ARG A 271 -1.83 2.53 -22.14
N LYS A 272 -1.88 3.51 -21.21
CA LYS A 272 -2.99 3.62 -20.21
C LYS A 272 -4.38 3.57 -20.85
N LYS A 273 -4.54 4.08 -22.08
CA LYS A 273 -5.86 4.11 -22.77
C LYS A 273 -6.36 2.74 -23.19
N LYS A 274 -5.49 1.73 -23.21
CA LYS A 274 -5.87 0.33 -23.30
C LYS A 274 -5.44 -0.27 -21.98
N SER A 275 -6.35 -0.18 -21.02
CA SER A 275 -6.26 -0.87 -19.75
C SER A 275 -5.56 -2.21 -19.93
N HIS A 276 -4.75 -2.54 -18.94
CA HIS A 276 -3.99 -3.76 -18.77
C HIS A 276 -2.68 -3.84 -19.55
N TYR A 277 -1.57 -3.83 -18.82
CA TYR A 277 -0.61 -4.92 -19.00
C TYR A 277 -1.35 -6.25 -18.73
N ILE A 278 -2.17 -6.74 -19.69
CA ILE A 278 -2.67 -8.13 -19.65
C ILE A 278 -1.41 -8.97 -19.87
N LEU A 279 -0.74 -9.32 -18.79
CA LEU A 279 -0.03 -10.58 -18.71
C LEU A 279 -1.10 -11.66 -18.89
N GLN A 280 -1.25 -12.14 -20.12
CA GLN A 280 -1.97 -13.38 -20.34
C GLN A 280 -1.22 -14.44 -19.54
N ARG A 281 -1.71 -14.78 -18.34
CA ARG A 281 -1.31 -16.01 -17.65
C ARG A 281 -1.32 -17.12 -18.72
N ARG A 282 -0.14 -17.58 -19.13
CA ARG A 282 -0.04 -18.79 -19.93
C ARG A 282 -0.49 -19.93 -19.01
N ILE A 283 -1.75 -20.33 -19.19
CA ILE A 283 -2.33 -21.56 -18.59
C ILE A 283 -1.56 -22.77 -19.14
#